data_AF-A0A4Q8QSP2-F1
#
_entry.id   AF-A0A4Q8QSP2-F1
#
_cell.length_a   1.000
_cell.length_b   1.000
_cell.length_c   1.000
_cell.angle_alpha   90.00
_cell.angle_beta   90.00
_cell.angle_gamma   90.00
#
_symmetry.space_group_name_H-M   'P 1'
#
loop_
_entity.id
_entity.type
_entity.pdbx_description
1 polymer ?
#
loop_
_entity_poly.entity_id
_entity_poly.type
_entity_poly.pdbx_seq_one_letter_code
_entity_poly.pdbx_strand_id
1 'polypeptide(L)' 'MSTSKKPLKPDDFPVSAEDKKIKKHDGTTIANTDDSDVADDVSERLNESEDRREQDKWSA' A
#
# COMPACT_ATOMS: atom_id res chain seq x y z
N MET A 1 -21.77 -3.02 0.08
CA MET A 1 -20.61 -3.91 -0.09
C MET A 1 -19.48 -3.34 0.74
N SER A 2 -19.24 -3.93 1.90
CA SER A 2 -18.28 -3.42 2.89
C SER A 2 -16.88 -3.82 2.44
N THR A 3 -16.19 -2.93 1.73
CA THR A 3 -14.75 -3.09 1.47
C THR A 3 -14.04 -3.03 2.82
N SER A 4 -13.67 -4.19 3.34
CA SER A 4 -12.99 -4.36 4.63
C SER A 4 -11.79 -3.45 4.71
N LYS A 5 -11.98 -2.29 5.33
CA LYS A 5 -11.00 -1.23 5.56
C LYS A 5 -10.09 -1.67 6.72
N LYS A 6 -9.43 -2.81 6.55
CA LYS A 6 -8.38 -3.23 7.48
C LYS A 6 -7.22 -2.27 7.27
N PRO A 7 -6.74 -1.59 8.33
CA PRO A 7 -5.57 -0.75 8.23
C PRO A 7 -4.39 -1.61 7.77
N LEU A 8 -3.65 -1.10 6.79
CA LEU A 8 -2.42 -1.73 6.32
C LEU A 8 -1.39 -1.71 7.44
N LYS A 9 -0.67 -2.81 7.61
CA LYS A 9 0.40 -2.95 8.59
C LYS A 9 1.74 -2.66 7.91
N PRO A 10 2.79 -2.27 8.65
CA PRO A 10 4.12 -2.10 8.05
C PRO A 10 4.67 -3.39 7.39
N ASP A 11 4.30 -4.57 7.90
CA ASP A 11 4.65 -5.88 7.31
C ASP A 11 4.03 -6.11 5.92
N ASP A 12 3.03 -5.31 5.55
CA ASP A 12 2.37 -5.37 4.26
C ASP A 12 3.17 -4.66 3.13
N PHE A 13 4.30 -4.02 3.47
CA PHE A 13 5.15 -3.26 2.56
C PHE A 13 6.43 -4.02 2.22
N PRO A 14 7.02 -3.81 1.02
CA PRO A 14 6.55 -2.90 -0.03
C PRO A 14 5.31 -3.41 -0.77
N VAL A 15 4.46 -2.48 -1.18
CA VAL A 15 3.29 -2.75 -2.03
C VAL A 15 3.64 -2.50 -3.50
N SER A 16 3.08 -3.30 -4.39
CA SER A 16 3.21 -3.17 -5.85
C SER A 16 1.87 -2.86 -6.50
N ALA A 17 1.91 -1.94 -7.47
CA ALA A 17 0.84 -1.77 -8.43
C ALA A 17 0.90 -2.88 -9.48
N GLU A 18 -0.21 -3.57 -9.70
CA GLU A 18 -0.41 -4.49 -10.81
C GLU A 18 -1.67 -4.08 -11.58
N ASP A 19 -1.46 -3.46 -12.74
CA ASP A 19 -2.52 -2.85 -13.54
C ASP A 19 -3.31 -1.86 -12.68
N LYS A 20 -4.59 -2.14 -12.37
CA LYS A 20 -5.46 -1.29 -11.55
C LYS A 20 -5.58 -1.76 -10.10
N LYS A 21 -4.64 -2.56 -9.62
CA LYS A 21 -4.75 -3.21 -8.31
C LYS A 21 -3.46 -3.03 -7.53
N ILE A 22 -3.59 -2.61 -6.29
CA ILE A 22 -2.46 -2.54 -5.36
C ILE A 22 -2.43 -3.83 -4.58
N LYS A 23 -1.33 -4.53 -4.70
CA LYS A 23 -1.04 -5.80 -4.02
C LYS A 23 0.14 -5.61 -3.10
N LYS A 24 0.18 -6.45 -2.07
CA LYS A 24 1.31 -6.58 -1.17
C LYS A 24 2.31 -7.58 -1.73
N HIS A 25 3.52 -7.61 -1.20
CA HIS A 25 4.50 -8.65 -1.53
C HIS A 25 3.97 -10.08 -1.25
N ASP A 26 3.05 -10.22 -0.30
CA ASP A 26 2.32 -11.46 0.00
C ASP A 26 1.35 -11.91 -1.12
N GLY A 27 1.11 -11.07 -2.14
CA GLY A 27 0.16 -11.33 -3.23
C GLY A 27 -1.29 -10.96 -2.89
N THR A 28 -1.57 -10.61 -1.63
CA THR A 28 -2.88 -10.13 -1.20
C THR A 28 -3.20 -8.75 -1.80
N THR A 29 -4.32 -8.63 -2.52
CA THR A 29 -4.83 -7.35 -3.04
C THR A 29 -5.45 -6.52 -1.92
N ILE A 30 -5.00 -5.28 -1.77
CA ILE A 30 -5.42 -4.37 -0.68
C ILE A 30 -6.28 -3.21 -1.15
N ALA A 31 -6.09 -2.78 -2.40
CA ALA A 31 -6.87 -1.73 -3.01
C ALA A 31 -7.03 -2.02 -4.51
N ASN A 32 -8.14 -1.53 -5.06
CA ASN A 32 -8.30 -1.39 -6.51
C ASN A 32 -8.39 0.10 -6.80
N THR A 33 -7.73 0.53 -7.85
CA THR A 33 -7.82 1.87 -8.42
C THR A 33 -8.67 1.81 -9.69
N ASP A 34 -9.07 2.97 -10.16
CA ASP A 34 -9.81 3.09 -11.42
C ASP A 34 -8.85 3.01 -12.63
N ASP A 35 -7.63 3.52 -12.44
CA ASP A 35 -6.59 3.58 -13.45
C ASP A 35 -5.27 2.98 -12.98
N SER A 36 -4.46 2.54 -13.95
CA SER A 36 -3.18 1.90 -13.71
C SER A 36 -2.12 2.90 -13.27
N ASP A 37 -2.19 4.11 -13.82
CA ASP A 37 -1.33 5.23 -13.46
C ASP A 37 -1.57 5.65 -11.99
N VAL A 38 -2.84 5.68 -11.58
CA VAL A 38 -3.24 5.94 -10.19
C VAL A 38 -2.83 4.79 -9.27
N ALA A 39 -2.80 3.54 -9.75
CA ALA A 39 -2.30 2.42 -8.96
C ALA A 39 -0.82 2.60 -8.60
N ASP A 40 -0.03 3.03 -9.58
CA ASP A 40 1.41 3.25 -9.47
C ASP A 40 1.72 4.41 -8.52
N ASP A 41 1.13 5.58 -8.75
CA ASP A 41 1.26 6.77 -7.88
C ASP A 41 0.86 6.46 -6.44
N VAL A 42 -0.26 5.75 -6.25
CA VAL A 42 -0.73 5.40 -4.91
C VAL A 42 0.18 4.36 -4.25
N SER A 43 0.75 3.42 -5.00
CA SER A 43 1.68 2.41 -4.48
C SER A 43 3.01 3.05 -4.06
N GLU A 44 3.56 3.94 -4.89
CA GLU A 44 4.76 4.71 -4.58
C GLU A 44 4.53 5.58 -3.34
N ARG A 45 3.41 6.32 -3.30
CA ARG A 45 3.06 7.16 -2.15
C ARG A 45 2.83 6.35 -0.88
N LEU A 46 2.26 5.15 -0.99
CA LEU A 46 2.09 4.24 0.15
C LEU A 46 3.45 3.81 0.69
N ASN A 47 4.35 3.37 -0.19
CA ASN A 47 5.70 2.94 0.19
C ASN A 47 6.48 4.10 0.84
N GLU A 48 6.45 5.30 0.27
CA GLU A 48 7.10 6.49 0.84
C GLU A 48 6.51 6.90 2.20
N SER A 49 5.17 6.83 2.33
CA SER A 49 4.48 7.18 3.57
C SER A 49 4.83 6.24 4.72
N GLU A 50 5.04 4.95 4.45
CA GLU A 50 5.50 4.00 5.46
C GLU A 50 6.99 4.13 5.76
N ASP A 51 7.85 4.35 4.76
CA ASP A 51 9.29 4.63 4.98
C ASP A 51 9.47 5.79 5.97
N ARG A 52 8.62 6.83 5.85
CA ARG A 52 8.57 7.95 6.81
C ARG A 52 7.95 7.59 8.17
N ARG A 53 7.05 6.60 8.26
CA ARG A 53 6.49 6.11 9.54
C ARG A 53 7.42 5.16 10.28
N GLU A 54 8.30 4.46 9.59
CA GLU A 54 9.37 3.66 10.20
C GLU A 54 10.37 4.57 10.93
N GLN A 55 10.61 5.79 10.42
CA GLN A 55 11.40 6.81 11.11
C GLN A 55 10.74 7.32 12.41
N ASP A 56 9.40 7.27 12.51
CA ASP A 56 8.67 7.61 13.75
C ASP A 56 8.61 6.43 14.74
N LYS A 57 8.73 5.18 14.24
CA LYS A 57 8.88 3.98 15.08
C LYS A 57 10.33 3.64 15.48
N TRP A 58 11.33 4.37 14.98
CA TRP A 58 12.71 4.38 15.52
C TRP A 58 12.91 5.50 16.56
N SER A 59 11.84 6.15 17.04
CA SER A 59 11.92 7.02 18.22
C SER A 59 11.36 6.38 19.49
N ALA A 60 11.10 5.07 19.49
CA ALA A 60 10.73 4.31 20.69
C ALA A 60 11.84 3.31 21.09
#